data_AF-A0A7R8CMB1-F1
#
_entry.id   AF-A0A7R8CMB1-F1
#
_cell.length_a   1.000
_cell.length_b   1.000
_cell.length_c   1.000
_cell.angle_alpha   90.00
_cell.angle_beta   90.00
_cell.angle_gamma   90.00
#
_symmetry.space_group_name_H-M   'P 1'
#
loop_
_entity.id
_entity.type
_entity.pdbx_description
1 polymer ?
#
loop_
_entity_poly.entity_id
_entity_poly.type
_entity_poly.pdbx_seq_one_letter_code
_entity_poly.pdbx_strand_id
1 'polypeptide(L)'
;MADRLTQLQDAVNQQADNFTNSLGILQQCANPSSFPSLSHTKTTSTTNSTNEDHTHLFAQLVARTAKDIEVLIDSLPNEESSPELQNASLSKLDTENKDAARKLEEVVIKGESLFG
;
A
#
# COMPACT_ATOMS: atom_id res chain seq x y z
N MET A 1 -5.57 -13.06 1.80
CA MET A 1 -4.32 -12.95 1.01
C MET A 1 -4.65 -12.00 -0.13
N ALA A 2 -4.45 -10.70 0.08
CA ALA A 2 -4.80 -9.67 -0.89
C ALA A 2 -3.71 -9.60 -1.96
N ASP A 3 -4.10 -9.59 -3.23
CA ASP A 3 -3.19 -9.33 -4.34
C ASP A 3 -2.48 -7.97 -4.14
N ARG A 4 -1.27 -7.81 -4.69
CA ARG A 4 -0.50 -6.57 -4.54
C ARG A 4 -1.25 -5.36 -5.07
N LEU A 5 -2.05 -5.55 -6.13
CA LEU A 5 -2.91 -4.50 -6.67
C LEU A 5 -4.05 -4.13 -5.71
N THR A 6 -4.61 -5.10 -4.99
CA THR A 6 -5.62 -4.84 -3.96
C THR A 6 -5.00 -4.10 -2.77
N GLN A 7 -3.81 -4.50 -2.34
CA GLN A 7 -3.08 -3.79 -1.26
C GLN A 7 -2.76 -2.34 -1.64
N LEU A 8 -2.39 -2.08 -2.90
CA LEU A 8 -2.14 -0.74 -3.39
C LEU A 8 -3.42 0.11 -3.36
N GLN A 9 -4.56 -0.44 -3.78
CA GLN A 9 -5.85 0.23 -3.71
C GLN A 9 -6.23 0.60 -2.27
N ASP A 10 -6.05 -0.34 -1.33
CA ASP A 10 -6.33 -0.10 0.08
C ASP A 10 -5.42 1.00 0.66
N ALA A 11 -4.13 1.00 0.31
CA ALA A 11 -3.18 2.01 0.75
C ALA A 11 -3.50 3.41 0.20
N VAL A 12 -3.96 3.50 -1.05
CA VAL A 12 -4.39 4.77 -1.66
C VAL A 12 -5.66 5.30 -0.99
N ASN A 13 -6.64 4.44 -0.70
CA ASN A 13 -7.82 4.85 0.07
C ASN A 13 -7.44 5.35 1.45
N GLN A 14 -6.56 4.63 2.15
CA GLN A 14 -6.06 5.04 3.47
C GLN A 14 -5.34 6.39 3.41
N GLN A 15 -4.58 6.67 2.35
CA GLN A 15 -3.94 7.97 2.14
C GLN A 15 -4.97 9.10 1.97
N ALA A 16 -6.06 8.86 1.24
CA ALA A 16 -7.13 9.82 1.06
C ALA A 16 -7.86 10.14 2.38
N ASP A 17 -8.08 9.12 3.22
CA ASP A 17 -8.64 9.29 4.56
C ASP A 17 -7.69 10.10 5.46
N ASN A 18 -6.39 9.80 5.43
CA ASN A 18 -5.37 10.55 6.17
C ASN A 18 -5.39 12.04 5.78
N PHE A 19 -5.49 12.35 4.48
CA PHE A 19 -5.60 13.75 4.04
C PHE A 19 -6.88 14.41 4.53
N THR A 20 -8.03 13.75 4.37
CA THR A 20 -9.33 14.32 4.77
C THR A 20 -9.38 14.59 6.27
N ASN A 21 -8.92 13.64 7.08
CA ASN A 21 -8.85 13.76 8.54
C ASN A 21 -7.87 14.87 8.96
N SER A 22 -6.68 14.93 8.33
CA SER A 22 -5.70 15.98 8.61
C SER A 22 -6.24 17.37 8.31
N LEU A 23 -6.99 17.54 7.22
CA LEU A 23 -7.61 18.82 6.84
C LEU A 23 -8.66 19.26 7.86
N GLY A 24 -9.48 18.32 8.36
CA GLY A 24 -10.47 18.61 9.40
C GLY A 24 -9.82 19.13 10.69
N ILE A 25 -8.73 18.49 11.11
CA ILE A 25 -7.95 18.93 12.28
C ILE A 25 -7.31 20.29 12.02
N LEU A 26 -6.68 20.52 10.87
CA LEU A 26 -6.09 21.82 10.54
C LEU A 26 -7.13 22.95 10.61
N GLN A 27 -8.36 22.73 10.12
CA GLN A 27 -9.44 23.71 10.21
C GLN A 27 -9.88 23.98 11.65
N GLN A 28 -9.96 22.93 12.48
CA GLN A 28 -10.28 23.08 13.90
C GLN A 28 -9.18 23.85 14.68
N CYS A 29 -7.92 23.70 14.25
CA CYS A 29 -6.76 24.34 14.86
C CYS A 29 -6.49 25.75 14.31
N ALA A 30 -7.14 26.14 13.22
CA ALA A 30 -6.88 27.40 12.53
C ALA A 30 -7.36 28.59 13.38
N ASN A 31 -6.41 29.36 13.91
CA ASN A 31 -6.72 30.62 14.57
C ASN A 31 -7.02 31.72 13.52
N PRO A 32 -8.06 32.54 13.72
CA PRO A 32 -8.35 33.64 12.81
C PRO A 32 -7.18 34.61 12.78
N SER A 33 -6.71 34.95 11.57
CA SER A 33 -5.63 35.92 11.39
C SER A 33 -6.11 37.32 11.75
N SER A 34 -5.38 38.00 12.63
CA SER A 34 -5.69 39.38 13.02
C SER A 34 -5.21 40.35 11.96
N PHE A 35 -6.13 41.13 11.40
CA PHE A 35 -5.79 42.26 10.53
C PHE A 35 -5.57 43.52 11.38
N PRO A 36 -4.50 44.32 11.13
CA PRO A 36 -4.18 45.51 11.93
C PRO A 36 -5.32 46.54 12.03
N SER A 37 -6.23 46.56 11.06
CA SER A 37 -7.36 47.49 11.01
C SER A 37 -8.58 47.07 11.84
N LEU A 38 -8.62 45.85 12.41
CA LEU A 38 -9.82 45.23 13.01
C LEU A 38 -9.60 44.74 14.44
N SER A 39 -8.62 45.30 15.15
CA SER A 39 -8.06 44.78 16.41
C SER A 39 -8.92 44.97 17.68
N HIS A 40 -10.24 45.09 17.56
CA HIS A 40 -11.13 45.26 18.73
C HIS A 40 -11.78 43.96 19.23
N THR A 41 -11.70 42.87 18.47
CA THR A 41 -12.33 41.60 18.86
C THR A 41 -11.29 40.69 19.49
N LYS A 42 -11.22 40.66 20.82
CA LYS A 42 -10.44 39.66 21.58
C LYS A 42 -11.08 38.29 21.38
N THR A 43 -10.56 37.48 20.47
CA THR A 43 -10.90 36.06 20.38
C THR A 43 -10.01 35.27 21.34
N THR A 44 -10.64 34.61 22.30
CA THR A 44 -10.00 33.80 23.34
C THR A 44 -9.37 32.56 22.71
N SER A 45 -8.07 32.58 22.44
CA SER A 45 -7.30 31.44 21.94
C SER A 45 -7.02 30.46 23.08
N THR A 46 -7.87 29.45 23.26
CA THR A 46 -7.65 28.36 24.20
C THR A 46 -7.74 27.03 23.47
N THR A 47 -6.58 26.49 23.06
CA THR A 47 -6.21 25.06 22.88
C THR A 47 -5.14 24.92 21.79
N ASN A 48 -3.87 25.26 22.07
CA ASN A 48 -2.81 25.20 21.05
C ASN A 48 -1.94 23.93 21.15
N SER A 49 -1.67 23.41 22.34
CA SER A 49 -0.66 22.34 22.52
C SER A 49 -1.07 20.96 21.99
N THR A 50 -2.28 20.47 22.30
CA THR A 50 -2.75 19.16 21.80
C THR A 50 -2.96 19.14 20.28
N ASN A 51 -3.22 20.29 19.69
CA ASN A 51 -3.52 20.47 18.28
C ASN A 51 -2.25 20.41 17.40
N GLU A 52 -1.12 20.91 17.91
CA GLU A 52 0.19 20.77 17.27
C GLU A 52 0.66 19.30 17.23
N ASP A 53 0.44 18.54 18.31
CA ASP A 53 0.76 17.11 18.37
C ASP A 53 -0.04 16.30 17.33
N HIS A 54 -1.33 16.60 17.18
CA HIS A 54 -2.18 15.96 16.17
C HIS A 54 -1.72 16.31 14.75
N THR A 55 -1.34 17.57 14.50
CA THR A 55 -0.84 18.00 13.18
C THR A 55 0.43 17.24 12.81
N HIS A 56 1.37 17.09 13.76
CA HIS A 56 2.59 16.33 13.54
C HIS A 56 2.33 14.82 13.33
N LEU A 57 1.39 14.24 14.10
CA LEU A 57 0.99 12.84 13.94
C LEU A 57 0.39 12.57 12.55
N PHE A 58 -0.49 13.44 12.06
CA PHE A 58 -1.07 13.29 10.72
C PHE A 58 -0.05 13.49 9.61
N ALA A 59 0.89 14.43 9.76
CA ALA A 59 2.00 14.58 8.82
C ALA A 59 2.86 13.31 8.75
N GLN A 60 3.12 12.66 9.89
CA GLN A 60 3.85 11.40 9.95
C GLN A 60 3.08 10.24 9.30
N LEU A 61 1.77 10.14 9.54
CA LEU A 61 0.90 9.13 8.93
C LEU A 61 0.87 9.28 7.40
N VAL A 62 0.68 10.50 6.91
CA VAL A 62 0.71 10.84 5.48
C VAL A 62 2.04 10.46 4.84
N ALA A 63 3.17 10.80 5.48
CA ALA A 63 4.49 10.50 4.95
C ALA A 63 4.80 9.00 4.94
N ARG A 64 4.39 8.27 6.00
CA ARG A 64 4.57 6.82 6.08
C ARG A 64 3.73 6.11 5.02
N THR A 65 2.45 6.40 4.94
CA THR A 65 1.55 5.74 3.98
C THR A 65 1.97 6.04 2.53
N ALA A 66 2.48 7.26 2.24
CA ALA A 66 3.08 7.56 0.94
C ALA A 66 4.31 6.69 0.62
N LYS A 67 5.18 6.44 1.62
CA LYS A 67 6.34 5.55 1.42
C LYS A 67 5.93 4.10 1.25
N ASP A 68 4.90 3.65 1.97
CA ASP A 68 4.35 2.30 1.83
C ASP A 68 3.76 2.09 0.42
N ILE A 69 3.08 3.10 -0.15
CA ILE A 69 2.61 3.08 -1.54
C ILE A 69 3.78 2.95 -2.52
N GLU A 70 4.86 3.71 -2.33
CA GLU A 70 6.06 3.64 -3.18
C GLU A 70 6.67 2.23 -3.18
N VAL A 71 6.84 1.64 -1.99
CA VAL A 71 7.36 0.27 -1.85
C VAL A 71 6.42 -0.76 -2.48
N LEU A 72 5.10 -0.56 -2.38
CA LEU A 72 4.12 -1.44 -3.03
C LEU A 72 4.25 -1.36 -4.56
N ILE A 73 4.43 -0.18 -5.13
CA ILE A 73 4.65 0.02 -6.57
C ILE A 73 5.94 -0.67 -7.01
N ASP A 74 7.04 -0.47 -6.29
CA ASP A 74 8.33 -1.13 -6.59
C ASP A 74 8.27 -2.66 -6.47
N SER A 75 7.33 -3.18 -5.68
CA SER A 75 7.12 -4.61 -5.51
C SER A 75 6.21 -5.24 -6.56
N LEU A 76 5.63 -4.45 -7.46
CA LEU A 76 4.81 -4.98 -8.55
C LEU A 76 5.70 -5.73 -9.55
N PRO A 77 5.25 -6.90 -10.04
CA PRO A 77 5.95 -7.58 -11.12
C PRO A 77 5.98 -6.69 -12.37
N ASN A 78 7.13 -6.60 -13.05
CA ASN A 78 7.31 -5.77 -14.24
C ASN A 78 6.22 -6.01 -15.30
N GLU A 79 5.57 -4.93 -15.75
CA GLU A 79 4.63 -4.91 -16.88
C GLU A 79 5.30 -5.15 -18.26
N GLU A 80 6.63 -5.24 -18.33
CA GLU A 80 7.37 -5.46 -19.59
C GLU A 80 7.21 -6.88 -20.16
N SER A 81 6.44 -7.74 -19.49
CA SER A 81 6.00 -9.00 -20.10
C SER A 81 4.87 -8.68 -21.07
N SER A 82 5.21 -8.41 -22.33
CA SER A 82 4.21 -8.46 -23.41
C SER A 82 3.35 -9.72 -23.25
N PRO A 83 2.05 -9.66 -23.55
CA PRO A 83 1.16 -10.81 -23.37
C PRO A 83 1.67 -12.05 -24.13
N GLU A 84 2.41 -11.86 -25.23
CA GLU A 84 3.11 -12.93 -25.93
C GLU A 84 4.23 -13.59 -25.09
N LEU A 85 5.10 -12.81 -24.43
CA LEU A 85 6.17 -13.33 -23.57
C LEU A 85 5.61 -14.07 -22.34
N GLN A 86 4.50 -13.56 -21.79
CA GLN A 86 3.84 -14.18 -20.65
C GLN A 86 3.18 -15.51 -21.04
N ASN A 87 2.51 -15.57 -22.19
CA ASN A 87 1.96 -16.81 -22.74
C ASN A 87 3.05 -17.84 -23.08
N ALA A 88 4.17 -17.40 -23.65
CA ALA A 88 5.31 -18.28 -23.91
C ALA A 88 5.90 -18.85 -22.61
N SER A 89 6.02 -18.00 -21.58
CA SER A 89 6.48 -18.43 -20.25
C SER A 89 5.51 -19.42 -19.61
N LEU A 90 4.20 -19.18 -19.69
CA LEU A 90 3.16 -20.10 -19.20
C LEU A 90 3.22 -21.46 -19.91
N SER A 91 3.37 -21.49 -21.23
CA SER A 91 3.48 -22.73 -22.00
C SER A 91 4.74 -23.52 -21.63
N LYS A 92 5.86 -22.83 -21.38
CA LYS A 92 7.08 -23.45 -20.89
C LYS A 92 6.89 -24.04 -19.49
N LEU A 93 6.31 -23.28 -18.56
CA LEU A 93 5.99 -23.75 -17.20
C LEU A 93 5.06 -24.97 -17.21
N ASP A 94 4.06 -25.00 -18.09
CA ASP A 94 3.16 -26.15 -18.22
C ASP A 94 3.90 -27.41 -18.70
N THR A 95 4.84 -27.25 -19.64
CA THR A 95 5.68 -28.35 -20.13
C THR A 95 6.61 -28.87 -19.04
N GLU A 96 7.29 -27.97 -18.32
CA GLU A 96 8.17 -28.33 -17.21
C GLU A 96 7.40 -29.02 -16.07
N ASN A 97 6.18 -28.57 -15.77
CA ASN A 97 5.32 -29.18 -14.77
C ASN A 97 4.92 -30.61 -15.17
N LYS A 98 4.53 -30.82 -16.43
CA LYS A 98 4.21 -32.17 -16.96
C LYS A 98 5.40 -33.12 -16.89
N ASP A 99 6.60 -32.64 -17.22
CA ASP A 99 7.81 -33.45 -17.15
C ASP A 99 8.21 -33.76 -15.70
N ALA A 100 8.06 -32.79 -14.79
CA ALA A 100 8.28 -33.00 -13.36
C ALA A 100 7.29 -34.02 -12.78
N ALA A 101 6.01 -33.96 -13.17
CA ALA A 101 4.99 -34.92 -12.78
C ALA A 101 5.30 -36.33 -13.28
N ARG A 102 5.73 -36.48 -14.54
CA ARG A 102 6.14 -37.79 -15.09
C ARG A 102 7.35 -38.37 -14.34
N LYS A 103 8.36 -37.54 -14.06
CA LYS A 103 9.52 -37.96 -13.25
C LYS A 103 9.10 -38.40 -11.86
N LEU A 104 8.18 -37.68 -11.24
CA LEU A 104 7.63 -38.04 -9.94
C LEU A 104 6.90 -39.38 -10.00
N GLU A 105 6.06 -39.60 -11.02
CA GLU A 105 5.34 -40.85 -11.24
C GLU A 105 6.29 -42.05 -11.40
N GLU A 106 7.35 -41.91 -12.21
CA GLU A 106 8.37 -42.96 -12.34
C GLU A 106 9.09 -43.28 -11.02
N VAL A 107 9.38 -42.24 -10.22
CA VAL A 107 10.03 -42.42 -8.91
C VAL A 107 9.07 -43.11 -7.93
N VAL A 108 7.78 -42.75 -7.95
CA VAL A 108 6.75 -43.40 -7.13
C VAL A 108 6.60 -44.86 -7.51
N ILE A 109 6.47 -45.19 -8.80
CA ILE A 109 6.35 -46.59 -9.28
C ILE A 109 7.58 -47.41 -8.89
N LYS A 110 8.80 -46.87 -9.04
CA LYS A 110 10.04 -47.54 -8.61
C LYS A 110 10.07 -47.72 -7.10
N GLY A 111 9.60 -46.74 -6.33
CA GLY A 111 9.49 -46.82 -4.87
C GLY A 111 8.51 -47.91 -4.44
N GLU A 112 7.31 -47.93 -5.02
CA GLU A 112 6.29 -48.95 -4.75
C GLU A 112 6.77 -50.36 -5.10
N SER A 113 7.50 -50.51 -6.21
CA SER A 113 8.10 -51.79 -6.59
C SER A 113 9.22 -52.27 -5.65
N LEU A 114 9.88 -51.37 -4.91
CA LEU A 114 10.96 -51.72 -3.98
C LEU A 114 10.45 -51.99 -2.55
N PHE A 115 9.29 -51.42 -2.18
CA PHE A 115 8.73 -51.49 -0.83
C PHE A 115 7.42 -52.30 -0.73
N GLY A 116 6.82 -52.69 -1.86
CA GLY A 116 5.63 -53.55 -1.96
C GLY A 116 5.93 -55.04 -2.08
#